data_AF-A0A9E0LZM6-F1
#
_entry.id   AF-A0A9E0LZM6-F1
#
_cell.length_a   1.000
_cell.length_b   1.000
_cell.length_c   1.000
_cell.angle_alpha   90.00
_cell.angle_beta   90.00
_cell.angle_gamma   90.00
#
_symmetry.space_group_name_H-M   'P 1'
#
loop_
_entity.id
_entity.type
_entity.pdbx_description
1 polymer ?
#
loop_
_entity_poly.entity_id
_entity_poly.type
_entity_poly.pdbx_seq_one_letter_code
_entity_poly.pdbx_strand_id
1 'polypeptide(L)'
;MRTPDASRRTRWTALLLVAGSAAFAGAAAPASATSPLGSLDVTKYGVVWTVPAMAEVNVESGLAFGHGERRFDLYRPPATAGAAGTGTVPALVFVNVTGAPFQEWQIYRDWARLAAAHGIAGVVYQSDAADSSASLTALFEHLRRHGAELGIDPARLAIWACSANVSLALPWLHAEPRPEVAAAVLYYGHSPAPQLRTDLPVFYVLAGRDSPMIKEGIRGLFAQAVTEAAPWTMVEAPTLPHAFDALDESVESRRVVKQTIAWLVDRLVTPPPAGPVPDLARQALTATYGQDWAAAGTALRAMLKAEPGSREVVTALGSVLARGGESVAAIPVLRQAIALGEDSAQVHLNLGQALVRTDELDEGFAELARAVEAGASPGFVYNQLGVPAMQRGDMATAIRIWEGAVAATAALPQAAAVHRTVIYNLACAHARAGQSDAAFERLGQTIALGFGPRAIIARDEDLVSLRADPRFGALLEKVAPSP
;
A
#
# COMPACT_ATOMS: atom_id res chain seq x y z
N MET A 1 21.08 47.91 -3.55
CA MET A 1 20.79 46.48 -3.31
C MET A 1 19.39 46.37 -2.75
N ARG A 2 18.42 45.95 -3.58
CA ARG A 2 17.07 45.55 -3.15
C ARG A 2 16.92 44.09 -3.53
N THR A 3 16.54 43.26 -2.56
CA THR A 3 16.25 41.84 -2.71
C THR A 3 15.05 41.64 -3.65
N PRO A 4 15.02 40.58 -4.50
CA PRO A 4 13.85 40.28 -5.30
C PRO A 4 12.74 39.69 -4.42
N ASP A 5 11.56 40.27 -4.53
CA ASP A 5 10.32 39.84 -3.89
C ASP A 5 9.80 38.54 -4.55
N ALA A 6 9.78 37.45 -3.77
CA ALA A 6 9.40 36.10 -4.19
C ALA A 6 7.90 35.81 -4.09
N SER A 7 7.03 36.83 -4.14
CA SER A 7 5.59 36.68 -3.85
C SER A 7 4.63 36.69 -5.04
N ARG A 8 5.09 36.81 -6.30
CA ARG A 8 4.21 36.58 -7.46
C ARG A 8 4.17 35.12 -7.86
N ARG A 9 3.36 34.32 -7.16
CA ARG A 9 2.89 33.03 -7.69
C ARG A 9 1.88 33.30 -8.81
N THR A 10 2.33 33.37 -10.05
CA THR A 10 1.47 33.35 -11.24
C THR A 10 0.57 32.12 -11.16
N ARG A 11 -0.76 32.30 -11.27
CA ARG A 11 -1.70 31.18 -11.26
C ARG A 11 -1.78 30.62 -12.68
N TRP A 12 -1.13 29.49 -12.89
CA TRP A 12 -1.03 28.78 -14.17
C TRP A 12 -2.36 28.15 -14.58
N THR A 13 -2.72 28.23 -15.86
CA THR A 13 -3.93 27.56 -16.37
C THR A 13 -3.62 26.73 -17.61
N ALA A 14 -2.77 25.71 -17.50
CA ALA A 14 -2.88 24.60 -18.47
C ALA A 14 -4.24 23.95 -18.25
N LEU A 15 -5.04 23.75 -19.31
CA LEU A 15 -6.37 23.16 -19.14
C LEU A 15 -6.25 21.67 -18.79
N LEU A 16 -6.40 21.35 -17.50
CA LEU A 16 -6.37 19.98 -16.99
C LEU A 16 -7.79 19.46 -16.81
N LEU A 17 -8.35 18.84 -17.85
CA LEU A 17 -9.62 18.11 -17.72
C LEU A 17 -9.35 16.76 -17.05
N VAL A 18 -9.60 16.69 -15.74
CA VAL A 18 -9.68 15.44 -14.97
C VAL A 18 -11.10 14.90 -15.11
N ALA A 19 -11.26 13.69 -15.65
CA ALA A 19 -12.54 12.99 -15.62
C ALA A 19 -12.81 12.51 -14.18
N GLY A 20 -13.74 13.18 -13.49
CA GLY A 20 -14.13 12.91 -12.10
C GLY A 20 -15.27 11.88 -11.96
N SER A 21 -15.16 11.13 -10.87
CA SER A 21 -16.04 10.09 -10.29
C SER A 21 -17.46 10.55 -9.90
N ALA A 22 -18.43 9.62 -9.90
CA ALA A 22 -19.76 9.80 -9.34
C ALA A 22 -19.99 8.95 -8.07
N ALA A 23 -20.52 9.60 -7.04
CA ALA A 23 -20.92 9.06 -5.75
C ALA A 23 -22.39 8.59 -5.75
N PHE A 24 -22.76 7.74 -4.79
CA PHE A 24 -24.15 7.66 -4.31
C PHE A 24 -24.20 7.53 -2.79
N ALA A 25 -25.06 8.35 -2.19
CA ALA A 25 -25.31 8.44 -0.77
C ALA A 25 -26.63 7.75 -0.39
N GLY A 26 -26.65 7.14 0.80
CA GLY A 26 -27.73 7.26 1.79
C GLY A 26 -28.98 6.37 1.66
N ALA A 27 -29.17 5.46 2.62
CA ALA A 27 -30.49 5.14 3.17
C ALA A 27 -30.36 4.62 4.62
N ALA A 28 -31.25 5.11 5.49
CA ALA A 28 -31.28 4.89 6.94
C ALA A 28 -31.83 3.51 7.34
N ALA A 29 -31.41 3.05 8.53
CA ALA A 29 -31.81 1.77 9.14
C ALA A 29 -33.21 1.80 9.77
N PRO A 30 -33.94 0.67 9.79
CA PRO A 30 -35.03 0.45 10.74
C PRO A 30 -34.63 -0.45 11.92
N ALA A 31 -35.37 -0.29 13.00
CA ALA A 31 -35.15 -0.82 14.34
C ALA A 31 -35.46 -2.31 14.52
N SER A 32 -34.76 -2.91 15.49
CA SER A 32 -35.09 -4.09 16.30
C SER A 32 -35.83 -5.25 15.61
N ALA A 33 -35.05 -6.19 15.07
CA ALA A 33 -35.45 -7.59 14.96
C ALA A 33 -34.60 -8.40 15.93
N THR A 34 -35.25 -9.18 16.79
CA THR A 34 -34.63 -10.22 17.62
C THR A 34 -33.76 -11.13 16.74
N SER A 35 -32.46 -11.18 17.02
CA SER A 35 -31.49 -11.85 16.14
C SER A 35 -31.71 -13.37 16.11
N PRO A 36 -31.79 -13.99 14.92
CA PRO A 36 -31.85 -15.45 14.74
C PRO A 36 -30.47 -16.13 14.90
N LEU A 37 -29.52 -15.49 15.61
CA LEU A 37 -28.11 -15.90 15.74
C LEU A 37 -27.90 -17.05 16.76
N GLY A 38 -28.90 -17.92 16.94
CA GLY A 38 -28.82 -19.07 17.85
C GLY A 38 -27.98 -20.25 17.36
N SER A 39 -27.17 -20.10 16.29
CA SER A 39 -26.41 -21.21 15.70
C SER A 39 -25.00 -20.86 15.15
N LEU A 40 -24.54 -19.61 15.27
CA LEU A 40 -23.20 -19.20 14.82
C LEU A 40 -22.23 -19.12 16.00
N ASP A 41 -21.81 -20.30 16.47
CA ASP A 41 -20.80 -20.45 17.52
C ASP A 41 -19.41 -20.54 16.87
N VAL A 42 -18.67 -19.42 16.84
CA VAL A 42 -17.33 -19.33 16.24
C VAL A 42 -16.35 -20.36 16.79
N THR A 43 -16.57 -20.83 18.03
CA THR A 43 -15.71 -21.78 18.72
C THR A 43 -15.72 -23.17 18.09
N LYS A 44 -16.71 -23.47 17.24
CA LYS A 44 -16.86 -24.74 16.53
C LYS A 44 -16.26 -24.75 15.13
N TYR A 45 -15.92 -23.59 14.59
CA TYR A 45 -15.35 -23.46 13.25
C TYR A 45 -13.82 -23.46 13.32
N GLY A 46 -13.20 -24.11 12.34
CA GLY A 46 -11.76 -24.08 12.15
C GLY A 46 -11.30 -22.80 11.46
N VAL A 47 -9.98 -22.63 11.36
CA VAL A 47 -9.42 -21.55 10.53
C VAL A 47 -9.74 -21.79 9.05
N VAL A 48 -10.12 -20.75 8.32
CA VAL A 48 -10.61 -20.83 6.93
C VAL A 48 -9.57 -21.27 5.89
N TRP A 49 -8.30 -21.40 6.29
CA TRP A 49 -7.24 -21.95 5.46
C TRP A 49 -6.49 -23.06 6.17
N THR A 50 -6.62 -24.28 5.65
CA THR A 50 -5.95 -25.47 6.16
C THR A 50 -4.90 -25.99 5.18
N VAL A 51 -3.94 -26.75 5.70
CA VAL A 51 -2.91 -27.47 4.91
C VAL A 51 -2.83 -28.93 5.36
N PRO A 52 -2.49 -29.89 4.47
CA PRO A 52 -2.43 -31.31 4.83
C PRO A 52 -1.55 -31.61 6.05
N ALA A 53 -0.42 -30.91 6.20
CA ALA A 53 0.52 -31.10 7.30
C ALA A 53 -0.07 -30.81 8.70
N MET A 54 -1.22 -30.11 8.81
CA MET A 54 -1.90 -29.91 10.10
C MET A 54 -2.34 -31.23 10.75
N ALA A 55 -2.59 -32.26 9.94
CA ALA A 55 -2.96 -33.60 10.41
C ALA A 55 -1.76 -34.36 11.03
N GLU A 56 -0.54 -33.95 10.70
CA GLU A 56 0.72 -34.56 11.19
C GLU A 56 1.26 -33.87 12.45
N VAL A 57 0.62 -32.79 12.90
CA VAL A 57 1.02 -32.04 14.10
C VAL A 57 0.84 -32.89 15.35
N ASN A 58 1.93 -33.06 16.09
CA ASN A 58 1.95 -33.77 17.37
C ASN A 58 1.39 -32.85 18.48
N VAL A 59 0.36 -33.30 19.18
CA VAL A 59 -0.31 -32.51 20.23
C VAL A 59 -0.17 -33.20 21.57
N GLU A 60 0.39 -32.48 22.54
CA GLU A 60 0.46 -32.88 23.93
C GLU A 60 -0.43 -31.97 24.76
N SER A 61 -1.51 -32.52 25.30
CA SER A 61 -2.53 -31.76 26.03
C SER A 61 -2.33 -31.85 27.54
N GLY A 62 -2.77 -30.83 28.27
CA GLY A 62 -2.85 -30.89 29.73
C GLY A 62 -1.51 -30.75 30.45
N LEU A 63 -0.50 -30.12 29.83
CA LEU A 63 0.79 -29.82 30.46
C LEU A 63 0.61 -28.78 31.57
N ALA A 64 1.20 -29.03 32.73
CA ALA A 64 1.08 -28.13 33.88
C ALA A 64 2.00 -26.92 33.74
N PHE A 65 1.52 -25.74 34.14
CA PHE A 65 2.34 -24.55 34.28
C PHE A 65 1.95 -23.72 35.51
N GLY A 66 2.82 -22.81 35.93
CA GLY A 66 2.68 -22.10 37.21
C GLY A 66 2.80 -23.03 38.42
N HIS A 67 2.09 -22.74 39.52
CA HIS A 67 2.05 -23.57 40.73
C HIS A 67 1.27 -24.91 40.54
N GLY A 68 1.11 -25.39 39.30
CA GLY A 68 0.60 -26.74 39.00
C GLY A 68 -0.91 -26.85 38.75
N GLU A 69 -1.68 -25.78 38.99
CA GLU A 69 -3.14 -25.80 38.84
C GLU A 69 -3.62 -25.55 37.40
N ARG A 70 -2.84 -24.81 36.60
CA ARG A 70 -3.22 -24.42 35.24
C ARG A 70 -2.59 -25.31 34.19
N ARG A 71 -3.32 -25.54 33.09
CA ARG A 71 -2.90 -26.42 32.01
C ARG A 71 -2.76 -25.72 30.66
N PHE A 72 -1.86 -26.20 29.82
CA PHE A 72 -1.76 -25.80 28.41
C PHE A 72 -1.60 -27.01 27.50
N ASP A 73 -1.95 -26.80 26.24
CA ASP A 73 -1.76 -27.75 25.15
C ASP A 73 -0.63 -27.24 24.26
N LEU A 74 0.26 -28.15 23.88
CA LEU A 74 1.42 -27.89 23.04
C LEU A 74 1.31 -28.63 21.71
N TYR A 75 1.33 -27.85 20.63
CA TYR A 75 1.22 -28.29 19.24
C TYR A 75 2.61 -28.22 18.61
N ARG A 76 3.28 -29.36 18.44
CA ARG A 76 4.66 -29.42 17.93
C ARG A 76 4.69 -29.62 16.42
N PRO A 77 5.61 -28.96 15.70
CA PRO A 77 5.79 -29.18 14.27
C PRO A 77 6.01 -30.66 13.91
N PRO A 78 5.50 -31.12 12.76
CA PRO A 78 5.81 -32.45 12.24
C PRO A 78 7.32 -32.61 12.01
N ALA A 79 7.85 -33.83 12.13
CA ALA A 79 9.28 -34.11 11.91
C ALA A 79 9.77 -33.70 10.50
N THR A 80 8.86 -33.67 9.52
CA THR A 80 9.07 -33.28 8.12
C THR A 80 9.17 -31.76 7.92
N ALA A 81 8.74 -30.94 8.89
CA ALA A 81 8.74 -29.47 8.79
C ALA A 81 10.10 -28.82 9.12
N GLY A 82 11.18 -29.62 9.19
CA GLY A 82 12.55 -29.11 9.25
C GLY A 82 13.02 -28.67 10.63
N ALA A 83 13.32 -29.64 11.51
CA ALA A 83 14.25 -29.40 12.62
C ALA A 83 15.70 -29.48 12.12
N ALA A 84 16.09 -28.60 11.20
CA ALA A 84 17.48 -28.43 10.81
C ALA A 84 18.13 -27.37 11.73
N GLY A 85 18.73 -27.80 12.85
CA GLY A 85 19.82 -27.02 13.45
C GLY A 85 19.94 -26.94 14.98
N THR A 86 18.87 -27.01 15.78
CA THR A 86 18.98 -26.72 17.23
C THR A 86 18.13 -27.58 18.17
N GLY A 87 17.28 -28.48 17.66
CA GLY A 87 16.37 -29.31 18.47
C GLY A 87 15.18 -28.56 19.09
N THR A 88 15.15 -27.22 19.05
CA THR A 88 14.07 -26.37 19.54
C THR A 88 13.46 -25.49 18.44
N VAL A 89 12.17 -25.18 18.55
CA VAL A 89 11.41 -24.36 17.59
C VAL A 89 10.81 -23.12 18.26
N PRO A 90 10.55 -22.01 17.53
CA PRO A 90 9.82 -20.88 18.10
C PRO A 90 8.41 -21.29 18.52
N ALA A 91 7.76 -20.50 19.39
CA ALA A 91 6.39 -20.78 19.82
C ALA A 91 5.45 -19.57 19.70
N LEU A 92 4.19 -19.83 19.35
CA LEU A 92 3.10 -18.86 19.27
C LEU A 92 2.07 -19.16 20.37
N VAL A 93 1.90 -18.21 21.29
CA VAL A 93 0.98 -18.28 22.43
C VAL A 93 -0.34 -17.58 22.09
N PHE A 94 -1.46 -18.29 22.25
CA PHE A 94 -2.80 -17.77 22.01
C PHE A 94 -3.39 -17.14 23.29
N VAL A 95 -3.49 -15.81 23.33
CA VAL A 95 -3.91 -15.04 24.51
C VAL A 95 -5.39 -15.24 24.80
N ASN A 96 -5.72 -15.49 26.07
CA ASN A 96 -7.08 -15.76 26.53
C ASN A 96 -7.41 -14.88 27.76
N VAL A 97 -8.24 -13.84 27.54
CA VAL A 97 -8.70 -12.94 28.62
C VAL A 97 -9.99 -13.41 29.30
N THR A 98 -10.72 -14.35 28.69
CA THR A 98 -12.07 -14.71 29.14
C THR A 98 -12.08 -15.86 30.15
N GLY A 99 -10.95 -16.56 30.30
CA GLY A 99 -10.87 -17.83 31.03
C GLY A 99 -11.69 -18.95 30.40
N ALA A 100 -12.15 -18.76 29.15
CA ALA A 100 -12.88 -19.78 28.43
C ALA A 100 -11.95 -20.96 28.06
N PRO A 101 -12.48 -22.17 27.86
CA PRO A 101 -11.67 -23.34 27.57
C PRO A 101 -11.19 -23.34 26.11
N PHE A 102 -10.27 -22.45 25.75
CA PHE A 102 -9.76 -22.32 24.37
C PHE A 102 -9.17 -23.63 23.82
N GLN A 103 -8.70 -24.52 24.69
CA GLN A 103 -8.24 -25.86 24.32
C GLN A 103 -9.35 -26.72 23.68
N GLU A 104 -10.62 -26.44 23.99
CA GLU A 104 -11.79 -27.12 23.43
C GLU A 104 -12.29 -26.46 22.13
N TRP A 105 -11.86 -25.23 21.83
CA TRP A 105 -12.38 -24.43 20.73
C TRP A 105 -11.60 -24.71 19.44
N GLN A 106 -12.31 -25.16 18.41
CA GLN A 106 -11.76 -25.61 17.14
C GLN A 106 -10.88 -24.54 16.46
N ILE A 107 -11.27 -23.28 16.50
CA ILE A 107 -10.52 -22.18 15.89
C ILE A 107 -9.10 -22.04 16.47
N TYR A 108 -8.94 -22.17 17.79
CA TYR A 108 -7.64 -22.07 18.46
C TYR A 108 -6.79 -23.32 18.24
N ARG A 109 -7.42 -24.50 18.24
CA ARG A 109 -6.75 -25.76 17.89
C ARG A 109 -6.21 -25.71 16.46
N ASP A 110 -6.99 -25.20 15.51
CA ASP A 110 -6.61 -25.15 14.11
C ASP A 110 -5.57 -24.07 13.82
N TRP A 111 -5.67 -22.89 14.43
CA TRP A 111 -4.58 -21.90 14.35
C TRP A 111 -3.27 -22.44 14.93
N ALA A 112 -3.32 -23.14 16.07
CA ALA A 112 -2.14 -23.76 16.68
C ALA A 112 -1.55 -24.86 15.79
N ARG A 113 -2.39 -25.69 15.16
CA ARG A 113 -1.96 -26.68 14.16
C ARG A 113 -1.40 -26.02 12.90
N LEU A 114 -1.99 -24.93 12.43
CA LEU A 114 -1.55 -24.22 11.24
C LEU A 114 -0.16 -23.60 11.46
N ALA A 115 0.08 -22.99 12.62
CA ALA A 115 1.41 -22.52 13.02
C ALA A 115 2.42 -23.69 13.09
N ALA A 116 2.05 -24.80 13.74
CA ALA A 116 2.91 -25.97 13.90
C ALA A 116 3.27 -26.62 12.56
N ALA A 117 2.32 -26.70 11.63
CA ALA A 117 2.55 -27.17 10.26
C ALA A 117 3.59 -26.33 9.50
N HIS A 118 3.88 -25.11 9.96
CA HIS A 118 4.88 -24.20 9.38
C HIS A 118 6.10 -23.99 10.29
N GLY A 119 6.36 -24.90 11.23
CA GLY A 119 7.59 -24.89 12.03
C GLY A 119 7.54 -24.03 13.30
N ILE A 120 6.36 -23.55 13.71
CA ILE A 120 6.17 -22.75 14.93
C ILE A 120 5.28 -23.51 15.91
N ALA A 121 5.77 -23.86 17.09
CA ALA A 121 4.96 -24.55 18.09
C ALA A 121 3.75 -23.71 18.51
N GLY A 122 2.55 -24.29 18.54
CA GLY A 122 1.36 -23.63 19.07
C GLY A 122 1.18 -23.89 20.57
N VAL A 123 0.84 -22.86 21.34
CA VAL A 123 0.56 -22.97 22.78
C VAL A 123 -0.81 -22.38 23.10
N VAL A 124 -1.75 -23.24 23.50
CA VAL A 124 -3.11 -22.83 23.91
C VAL A 124 -3.29 -23.17 25.38
N TYR A 125 -3.64 -22.20 26.22
CA TYR A 125 -3.58 -22.34 27.68
C TYR A 125 -4.89 -22.00 28.38
N GLN A 126 -5.04 -22.53 29.60
CA GLN A 126 -6.08 -22.16 30.54
C GLN A 126 -5.71 -20.88 31.26
N SER A 127 -6.58 -19.88 31.16
CA SER A 127 -6.44 -18.61 31.84
C SER A 127 -7.44 -18.53 32.98
N ASP A 128 -7.04 -17.95 34.11
CA ASP A 128 -8.00 -17.52 35.12
C ASP A 128 -8.64 -16.21 34.64
N ALA A 129 -9.97 -16.17 34.52
CA ALA A 129 -10.68 -14.95 34.13
C ALA A 129 -10.53 -13.83 35.19
N ALA A 130 -10.35 -14.20 36.47
CA ALA A 130 -10.14 -13.23 37.54
C ALA A 130 -8.74 -12.60 37.50
N ASP A 131 -7.75 -13.31 36.95
CA ASP A 131 -6.38 -12.82 36.80
C ASP A 131 -5.70 -13.39 35.53
N SER A 132 -6.20 -12.96 34.38
CA SER A 132 -5.69 -13.44 33.10
C SER A 132 -4.29 -12.90 32.79
N SER A 133 -3.91 -11.77 33.39
CA SER A 133 -2.57 -11.19 33.28
C SER A 133 -1.54 -12.04 34.01
N ALA A 134 -1.78 -12.40 35.28
CA ALA A 134 -0.90 -13.33 35.99
C ALA A 134 -0.90 -14.72 35.34
N SER A 135 -2.01 -15.11 34.71
CA SER A 135 -2.07 -16.34 33.92
C SER A 135 -1.09 -16.33 32.76
N LEU A 136 -1.11 -15.25 31.96
CA LEU A 136 -0.20 -15.06 30.83
C LEU A 136 1.27 -14.94 31.29
N THR A 137 1.54 -14.15 32.32
CA THR A 137 2.90 -13.99 32.89
C THR A 137 3.48 -15.34 33.34
N ALA A 138 2.73 -16.12 34.12
CA ALA A 138 3.20 -17.40 34.61
C ALA A 138 3.47 -18.41 33.48
N LEU A 139 2.68 -18.37 32.39
CA LEU A 139 2.93 -19.20 31.22
C LEU A 139 4.24 -18.81 30.53
N PHE A 140 4.45 -17.52 30.25
CA PHE A 140 5.68 -17.04 29.63
C PHE A 140 6.91 -17.34 30.49
N GLU A 141 6.81 -17.17 31.81
CA GLU A 141 7.88 -17.57 32.73
C GLU A 141 8.17 -19.08 32.70
N HIS A 142 7.13 -19.91 32.59
CA HIS A 142 7.28 -21.35 32.48
C HIS A 142 7.95 -21.74 31.16
N LEU A 143 7.49 -21.18 30.02
CA LEU A 143 8.09 -21.40 28.71
C LEU A 143 9.54 -20.91 28.65
N ARG A 144 9.86 -19.81 29.32
CA ARG A 144 11.24 -19.31 29.40
C ARG A 144 12.15 -20.26 30.20
N ARG A 145 11.64 -20.84 31.29
CA ARG A 145 12.40 -21.73 32.19
C ARG A 145 12.53 -23.15 31.64
N HIS A 146 11.47 -23.69 31.05
CA HIS A 146 11.34 -25.10 30.65
C HIS A 146 11.21 -25.29 29.14
N GLY A 147 11.25 -24.21 28.35
CA GLY A 147 11.03 -24.25 26.90
C GLY A 147 11.93 -25.25 26.19
N ALA A 148 13.23 -25.26 26.50
CA ALA A 148 14.18 -26.16 25.85
C ALA A 148 13.82 -27.64 26.06
N GLU A 149 13.34 -28.00 27.26
CA GLU A 149 12.85 -29.36 27.59
C GLU A 149 11.57 -29.71 26.81
N LEU A 150 10.75 -28.70 26.52
CA LEU A 150 9.52 -28.83 25.74
C LEU A 150 9.78 -28.82 24.21
N GLY A 151 11.02 -28.59 23.78
CA GLY A 151 11.39 -28.40 22.37
C GLY A 151 11.08 -26.99 21.85
N ILE A 152 10.89 -26.01 22.73
CA ILE A 152 10.60 -24.61 22.43
C ILE A 152 11.86 -23.77 22.66
N ASP A 153 12.13 -22.83 21.76
CA ASP A 153 13.16 -21.83 21.94
C ASP A 153 12.65 -20.70 22.85
N PRO A 154 13.18 -20.56 24.08
CA PRO A 154 12.69 -19.58 25.04
C PRO A 154 12.98 -18.13 24.63
N ALA A 155 13.82 -17.89 23.62
CA ALA A 155 14.14 -16.56 23.11
C ALA A 155 13.32 -16.17 21.86
N ARG A 156 12.50 -17.09 21.32
CA ARG A 156 11.68 -16.86 20.12
C ARG A 156 10.21 -17.18 20.38
N LEU A 157 9.64 -16.48 21.37
CA LEU A 157 8.21 -16.56 21.67
C LEU A 157 7.45 -15.46 20.92
N ALA A 158 6.21 -15.76 20.56
CA ALA A 158 5.31 -14.81 19.92
C ALA A 158 3.91 -14.89 20.54
N ILE A 159 3.14 -13.83 20.36
CA ILE A 159 1.76 -13.74 20.82
C ILE A 159 0.80 -13.65 19.64
N TRP A 160 -0.33 -14.36 19.74
CA TRP A 160 -1.50 -14.15 18.93
C TRP A 160 -2.67 -13.71 19.82
N ALA A 161 -3.28 -12.57 19.49
CA ALA A 161 -4.46 -12.08 20.17
C ALA A 161 -5.48 -11.53 19.17
N CYS A 162 -6.75 -11.77 19.41
CA CYS A 162 -7.83 -11.28 18.56
C CYS A 162 -8.97 -10.69 19.41
N SER A 163 -9.70 -9.72 18.85
CA SER A 163 -10.85 -9.08 19.49
C SER A 163 -10.53 -8.63 20.93
N ALA A 164 -11.37 -8.99 21.92
CA ALA A 164 -11.18 -8.67 23.34
C ALA A 164 -9.85 -9.15 23.93
N ASN A 165 -9.22 -10.20 23.39
CA ASN A 165 -7.91 -10.66 23.87
C ASN A 165 -6.79 -9.62 23.64
N VAL A 166 -6.98 -8.69 22.70
CA VAL A 166 -6.05 -7.57 22.47
C VAL A 166 -5.98 -6.66 23.70
N SER A 167 -7.09 -6.50 24.44
CA SER A 167 -7.15 -5.71 25.67
C SER A 167 -6.35 -6.29 26.83
N LEU A 168 -6.01 -7.58 26.77
CA LEU A 168 -5.05 -8.19 27.69
C LEU A 168 -3.63 -8.15 27.13
N ALA A 169 -3.46 -8.56 25.88
CA ALA A 169 -2.16 -8.72 25.25
C ALA A 169 -1.38 -7.40 25.19
N LEU A 170 -2.05 -6.30 24.79
CA LEU A 170 -1.36 -5.05 24.50
C LEU A 170 -0.83 -4.37 25.77
N PRO A 171 -1.62 -4.16 26.84
CA PRO A 171 -1.06 -3.62 28.09
C PRO A 171 0.03 -4.54 28.67
N TRP A 172 -0.16 -5.86 28.60
CA TRP A 172 0.81 -6.82 29.12
C TRP A 172 2.15 -6.76 28.38
N LEU A 173 2.14 -6.61 27.04
CA LEU A 173 3.35 -6.48 26.21
C LEU A 173 4.16 -5.20 26.50
N HIS A 174 3.50 -4.15 26.98
CA HIS A 174 4.11 -2.83 27.19
C HIS A 174 4.36 -2.47 28.66
N ALA A 175 3.84 -3.26 29.61
CA ALA A 175 4.02 -3.01 31.04
C ALA A 175 5.47 -3.14 31.51
N GLU A 176 6.24 -4.06 30.92
CA GLU A 176 7.64 -4.33 31.26
C GLU A 176 8.41 -4.87 30.04
N PRO A 177 9.76 -4.78 30.01
CA PRO A 177 10.55 -5.36 28.93
C PRO A 177 10.39 -6.88 28.86
N ARG A 178 10.06 -7.40 27.67
CA ARG A 178 9.93 -8.84 27.40
C ARG A 178 10.77 -9.22 26.18
N PRO A 179 12.11 -9.33 26.32
CA PRO A 179 13.01 -9.64 25.22
C PRO A 179 12.77 -11.03 24.61
N GLU A 180 12.13 -11.94 25.35
CA GLU A 180 11.72 -13.25 24.86
C GLU A 180 10.58 -13.20 23.83
N VAL A 181 9.81 -12.10 23.79
CA VAL A 181 8.74 -11.89 22.83
C VAL A 181 9.32 -11.25 21.57
N ALA A 182 9.48 -12.05 20.52
CA ALA A 182 10.09 -11.66 19.25
C ALA A 182 9.06 -11.12 18.23
N ALA A 183 7.77 -11.44 18.38
CA ALA A 183 6.72 -10.98 17.48
C ALA A 183 5.33 -10.99 18.13
N ALA A 184 4.39 -10.18 17.63
CA ALA A 184 2.97 -10.28 18.00
C ALA A 184 2.03 -10.15 16.80
N VAL A 185 0.89 -10.83 16.86
CA VAL A 185 -0.20 -10.76 15.88
C VAL A 185 -1.46 -10.29 16.60
N LEU A 186 -2.08 -9.23 16.07
CA LEU A 186 -3.29 -8.63 16.61
C LEU A 186 -4.38 -8.62 15.54
N TYR A 187 -5.54 -9.21 15.83
CA TYR A 187 -6.67 -9.29 14.90
C TYR A 187 -7.87 -8.50 15.43
N TYR A 188 -8.37 -7.54 14.62
CA TYR A 188 -9.66 -6.85 14.79
C TYR A 188 -10.00 -6.43 16.23
N GLY A 189 -9.00 -5.99 17.00
CA GLY A 189 -9.15 -5.54 18.38
C GLY A 189 -8.18 -4.39 18.66
N HIS A 190 -8.46 -3.58 19.66
CA HIS A 190 -7.60 -2.47 20.05
C HIS A 190 -7.64 -2.29 21.56
N SER A 191 -6.60 -1.66 22.11
CA SER A 191 -6.54 -1.26 23.51
C SER A 191 -5.69 -0.01 23.62
N PRO A 192 -5.97 0.89 24.59
CA PRO A 192 -5.04 1.97 24.91
C PRO A 192 -3.69 1.40 25.37
N ALA A 193 -2.61 2.02 24.92
CA ALA A 193 -1.27 1.80 25.42
C ALA A 193 -0.57 3.17 25.54
N PRO A 194 -0.09 3.59 26.72
CA PRO A 194 0.56 4.89 26.87
C PRO A 194 1.83 5.06 26.03
N GLN A 195 2.56 3.97 25.81
CA GLN A 195 3.75 3.91 24.99
C GLN A 195 3.87 2.51 24.37
N LEU A 196 4.27 2.47 23.10
CA LEU A 196 4.47 1.24 22.35
C LEU A 196 5.95 0.83 22.37
N ARG A 197 6.17 -0.48 22.30
CA ARG A 197 7.50 -1.06 22.14
C ARG A 197 7.98 -0.83 20.72
N THR A 198 9.10 -0.13 20.59
CA THR A 198 9.73 0.17 19.29
C THR A 198 10.69 -0.92 18.82
N ASP A 199 10.93 -1.94 19.64
CA ASP A 199 11.72 -3.13 19.34
C ASP A 199 10.88 -4.33 18.89
N LEU A 200 9.55 -4.27 19.05
CA LEU A 200 8.65 -5.41 18.85
C LEU A 200 7.86 -5.32 17.53
N PRO A 201 8.15 -6.18 16.54
CA PRO A 201 7.33 -6.28 15.34
C PRO A 201 5.91 -6.76 15.64
N VAL A 202 4.91 -6.06 15.10
CA VAL A 202 3.49 -6.42 15.25
C VAL A 202 2.82 -6.52 13.89
N PHE A 203 2.13 -7.63 13.64
CA PHE A 203 1.23 -7.80 12.50
C PHE A 203 -0.19 -7.49 12.93
N TYR A 204 -0.73 -6.37 12.46
CA TYR A 204 -2.00 -5.83 12.93
C TYR A 204 -3.05 -5.86 11.82
N VAL A 205 -4.19 -6.50 12.07
CA VAL A 205 -5.23 -6.71 11.06
C VAL A 205 -6.50 -5.95 11.40
N LEU A 206 -6.98 -5.15 10.44
CA LEU A 206 -8.27 -4.46 10.51
C LEU A 206 -9.28 -5.16 9.61
N ALA A 207 -10.41 -5.59 10.18
CA ALA A 207 -11.56 -6.07 9.41
C ALA A 207 -12.47 -4.90 9.01
N GLY A 208 -12.69 -4.68 7.71
CA GLY A 208 -13.31 -3.47 7.18
C GLY A 208 -14.82 -3.34 7.48
N ARG A 209 -15.50 -4.47 7.72
CA ARG A 209 -16.91 -4.48 8.13
C ARG A 209 -17.13 -4.38 9.64
N ASP A 210 -16.06 -4.25 10.43
CA ASP A 210 -16.21 -3.95 11.87
C ASP A 210 -16.94 -2.63 12.10
N SER A 211 -17.46 -2.49 13.32
CA SER A 211 -18.12 -1.26 13.76
C SER A 211 -17.15 -0.06 13.64
N PRO A 212 -17.66 1.15 13.36
CA PRO A 212 -16.83 2.35 13.29
C PRO A 212 -15.93 2.53 14.52
N MET A 213 -16.45 2.29 15.73
CA MET A 213 -15.71 2.36 16.98
C MET A 213 -14.45 1.48 16.99
N ILE A 214 -14.58 0.21 16.61
CA ILE A 214 -13.44 -0.72 16.58
C ILE A 214 -12.43 -0.27 15.52
N LYS A 215 -12.90 0.11 14.33
CA LYS A 215 -12.01 0.55 13.24
C LYS A 215 -11.26 1.83 13.58
N GLU A 216 -11.92 2.79 14.21
CA GLU A 216 -11.30 4.04 14.66
C GLU A 216 -10.29 3.76 15.77
N GLY A 217 -10.61 2.88 16.72
CA GLY A 217 -9.66 2.45 17.76
C GLY A 217 -8.40 1.78 17.19
N ILE A 218 -8.57 0.85 16.24
CA ILE A 218 -7.46 0.18 15.54
C ILE A 218 -6.61 1.20 14.76
N ARG A 219 -7.25 2.09 13.99
CA ARG A 219 -6.54 3.11 13.20
C ARG A 219 -5.82 4.12 14.09
N GLY A 220 -6.43 4.55 15.19
CA GLY A 220 -5.81 5.44 16.17
C GLY A 220 -4.57 4.82 16.80
N LEU A 221 -4.66 3.55 17.20
CA LEU A 221 -3.52 2.81 17.73
C LEU A 221 -2.40 2.61 16.70
N PHE A 222 -2.75 2.33 15.44
CA PHE A 222 -1.74 2.24 14.37
C PHE A 222 -1.11 3.59 14.05
N ALA A 223 -1.87 4.69 14.10
CA ALA A 223 -1.31 6.04 13.95
C ALA A 223 -0.31 6.37 15.08
N GLN A 224 -0.60 5.91 16.31
CA GLN A 224 0.36 5.98 17.42
C GLN A 224 1.62 5.16 17.12
N ALA A 225 1.49 3.91 16.63
CA ALA A 225 2.63 3.09 16.24
C ALA A 225 3.52 3.75 15.19
N VAL A 226 2.93 4.40 14.18
CA VAL A 226 3.66 5.18 13.18
C VAL A 226 4.38 6.37 13.83
N THR A 227 3.71 7.10 14.71
CA THR A 227 4.27 8.28 15.40
C THR A 227 5.45 7.90 16.29
N GLU A 228 5.35 6.78 17.00
CA GLU A 228 6.39 6.27 17.90
C GLU A 228 7.47 5.46 17.18
N ALA A 229 7.39 5.32 15.85
CA ALA A 229 8.27 4.47 15.05
C ALA A 229 8.32 2.99 15.52
N ALA A 230 7.20 2.48 16.05
CA ALA A 230 7.05 1.08 16.37
C ALA A 230 6.95 0.25 15.08
N PRO A 231 7.61 -0.93 14.99
CA PRO A 231 7.74 -1.70 13.74
C PRO A 231 6.47 -2.52 13.43
N TRP A 232 5.33 -1.84 13.36
CA TRP A 232 4.02 -2.44 13.11
C TRP A 232 3.73 -2.50 11.62
N THR A 233 3.10 -3.59 11.18
CA THR A 233 2.59 -3.77 9.82
C THR A 233 1.08 -3.88 9.89
N MET A 234 0.37 -2.93 9.29
CA MET A 234 -1.09 -2.97 9.18
C MET A 234 -1.52 -3.72 7.92
N VAL A 235 -2.51 -4.60 8.06
CA VAL A 235 -3.24 -5.20 6.94
C VAL A 235 -4.69 -4.80 7.06
N GLU A 236 -5.13 -3.95 6.13
CA GLU A 236 -6.55 -3.62 5.98
C GLU A 236 -7.23 -4.67 5.10
N ALA A 237 -8.30 -5.26 5.61
CA ALA A 237 -9.14 -6.21 4.90
C ALA A 237 -10.53 -5.59 4.70
N PRO A 238 -10.70 -4.69 3.70
CA PRO A 238 -11.83 -3.78 3.61
C PRO A 238 -13.19 -4.47 3.51
N THR A 239 -13.25 -5.71 3.01
CA THR A 239 -14.52 -6.42 2.83
C THR A 239 -14.80 -7.46 3.91
N LEU A 240 -13.86 -7.73 4.81
CA LEU A 240 -13.99 -8.84 5.74
C LEU A 240 -14.82 -8.49 6.99
N PRO A 241 -15.65 -9.44 7.49
CA PRO A 241 -16.37 -9.32 8.76
C PRO A 241 -15.46 -9.52 9.98
N HIS A 242 -15.98 -9.21 11.17
CA HIS A 242 -15.36 -9.65 12.43
C HIS A 242 -15.21 -11.18 12.44
N ALA A 243 -14.12 -11.70 13.00
CA ALA A 243 -13.83 -13.15 13.03
C ALA A 243 -13.87 -13.83 11.64
N PHE A 244 -13.45 -13.10 10.59
CA PHE A 244 -13.41 -13.62 9.21
C PHE A 244 -12.54 -14.87 9.06
N ASP A 245 -11.52 -15.03 9.91
CA ASP A 245 -10.58 -16.14 9.89
C ASP A 245 -11.21 -17.47 10.31
N ALA A 246 -12.41 -17.43 10.88
CA ALA A 246 -13.24 -18.59 11.19
C ALA A 246 -14.53 -18.65 10.36
N LEU A 247 -15.16 -17.49 10.08
CA LEU A 247 -16.54 -17.44 9.58
C LEU A 247 -16.66 -17.07 8.09
N ASP A 248 -15.58 -16.64 7.44
CA ASP A 248 -15.61 -16.15 6.06
C ASP A 248 -14.60 -16.91 5.19
N GLU A 249 -15.10 -17.82 4.34
CA GLU A 249 -14.24 -18.67 3.50
C GLU A 249 -13.70 -17.97 2.25
N SER A 250 -13.84 -16.65 2.13
CA SER A 250 -13.46 -15.90 0.93
C SER A 250 -11.97 -15.99 0.62
N VAL A 251 -11.63 -15.68 -0.64
CA VAL A 251 -10.23 -15.56 -1.07
C VAL A 251 -9.47 -14.52 -0.25
N GLU A 252 -10.13 -13.43 0.14
CA GLU A 252 -9.51 -12.37 0.94
C GLU A 252 -9.20 -12.86 2.36
N SER A 253 -10.11 -13.57 3.01
CA SER A 253 -9.87 -14.16 4.33
C SER A 253 -8.71 -15.16 4.31
N ARG A 254 -8.71 -16.08 3.34
CA ARG A 254 -7.60 -17.03 3.14
C ARG A 254 -6.28 -16.32 2.83
N ARG A 255 -6.30 -15.21 2.08
CA ARG A 255 -5.11 -14.39 1.81
C ARG A 255 -4.55 -13.79 3.09
N VAL A 256 -5.39 -13.21 3.95
CA VAL A 256 -4.94 -12.60 5.22
C VAL A 256 -4.35 -13.67 6.15
N VAL A 257 -5.02 -14.82 6.33
CA VAL A 257 -4.47 -15.94 7.14
C VAL A 257 -3.12 -16.43 6.59
N LYS A 258 -3.00 -16.62 5.28
CA LYS A 258 -1.72 -16.98 4.63
C LYS A 258 -0.63 -15.94 4.86
N GLN A 259 -0.97 -14.66 4.74
CA GLN A 259 -0.04 -13.56 4.95
C GLN A 259 0.47 -13.52 6.39
N THR A 260 -0.40 -13.79 7.37
CA THR A 260 -0.02 -13.88 8.79
C THR A 260 0.94 -15.02 9.06
N ILE A 261 0.68 -16.22 8.52
CA ILE A 261 1.59 -17.36 8.68
C ILE A 261 2.94 -17.08 7.99
N ALA A 262 2.93 -16.56 6.76
CA ALA A 262 4.16 -16.20 6.07
C ALA A 262 4.99 -15.18 6.85
N TRP A 263 4.34 -14.15 7.41
CA TRP A 263 5.00 -13.13 8.24
C TRP A 263 5.58 -13.72 9.52
N LEU A 264 4.86 -14.63 10.19
CA LEU A 264 5.36 -15.33 11.38
C LEU A 264 6.57 -16.22 11.06
N VAL A 265 6.52 -16.98 9.97
CA VAL A 265 7.62 -17.85 9.52
C VAL A 265 8.88 -17.05 9.23
N ASP A 266 8.74 -15.94 8.48
CA ASP A 266 9.86 -15.04 8.14
C ASP A 266 10.56 -14.49 9.39
N ARG A 267 9.81 -14.23 10.47
CA ARG A 267 10.37 -13.64 11.70
C ARG A 267 10.88 -14.65 12.71
N LEU A 268 10.23 -15.80 12.80
CA LEU A 268 10.45 -16.73 13.90
C LEU A 268 11.25 -17.96 13.48
N VAL A 269 11.04 -18.46 12.26
CA VAL A 269 11.63 -19.72 11.78
C VAL A 269 12.91 -19.45 11.00
N THR A 270 12.87 -18.50 10.07
CA THR A 270 14.08 -17.98 9.43
C THR A 270 14.75 -17.03 10.41
N PRO A 271 16.01 -17.27 10.85
CA PRO A 271 16.65 -16.35 11.79
C PRO A 271 16.71 -14.97 11.13
N PRO A 272 16.16 -13.92 11.78
CA PRO A 272 16.27 -12.58 11.24
C PRO A 272 17.76 -12.24 11.15
N PRO A 273 18.25 -11.66 10.04
CA PRO A 273 19.62 -11.17 9.98
C PRO A 273 19.84 -10.19 11.13
N ALA A 274 20.94 -10.36 11.86
CA ALA A 274 21.24 -9.58 13.05
C ALA A 274 21.33 -8.07 12.73
N GLY A 275 20.40 -7.28 13.27
CA GLY A 275 20.44 -5.81 13.32
C GLY A 275 19.29 -5.09 12.58
N PRO A 276 18.91 -3.86 13.01
CA PRO A 276 17.75 -3.17 12.47
C PRO A 276 18.08 -2.57 11.10
N VAL A 277 17.55 -3.17 10.05
CA VAL A 277 17.31 -2.49 8.78
C VAL A 277 15.80 -2.36 8.69
N PRO A 278 15.21 -1.15 8.64
CA PRO A 278 13.83 -1.04 8.21
C PRO A 278 13.78 -1.70 6.83
N ASP A 279 13.03 -2.80 6.71
CA ASP A 279 12.77 -3.53 5.47
C ASP A 279 12.88 -2.57 4.27
N LEU A 280 13.90 -2.75 3.41
CA LEU A 280 14.18 -1.81 2.33
C LEU A 280 12.94 -1.62 1.44
N ALA A 281 12.08 -2.64 1.36
CA ALA A 281 10.78 -2.54 0.72
C ALA A 281 9.85 -1.55 1.45
N ARG A 282 9.80 -1.58 2.78
CA ARG A 282 9.05 -0.59 3.58
C ARG A 282 9.61 0.83 3.40
N GLN A 283 10.93 1.01 3.41
CA GLN A 283 11.53 2.32 3.15
C GLN A 283 11.17 2.83 1.75
N ALA A 284 11.32 1.98 0.74
CA ALA A 284 10.97 2.30 -0.64
C ALA A 284 9.49 2.68 -0.77
N LEU A 285 8.59 1.92 -0.15
CA LEU A 285 7.15 2.17 -0.19
C LEU A 285 6.77 3.45 0.58
N THR A 286 7.23 3.63 1.82
CA THR A 286 6.96 4.84 2.61
C THR A 286 7.46 6.09 1.88
N ALA A 287 8.67 6.06 1.33
CA ALA A 287 9.22 7.17 0.57
C ALA A 287 8.45 7.42 -0.74
N THR A 288 8.04 6.35 -1.45
CA THR A 288 7.23 6.47 -2.68
C THR A 288 5.87 7.11 -2.39
N TYR A 289 5.17 6.69 -1.34
CA TYR A 289 3.89 7.27 -0.93
C TYR A 289 4.04 8.69 -0.36
N GLY A 290 5.16 8.97 0.31
CA GLY A 290 5.53 10.30 0.78
C GLY A 290 6.05 11.23 -0.32
N GLN A 291 6.17 10.75 -1.57
CA GLN A 291 6.77 11.48 -2.70
C GLN A 291 8.23 11.92 -2.47
N ASP A 292 8.94 11.26 -1.56
CA ASP A 292 10.39 11.40 -1.40
C ASP A 292 11.10 10.48 -2.40
N TRP A 293 11.17 10.95 -3.65
CA TRP A 293 11.71 10.17 -4.76
C TRP A 293 13.20 9.82 -4.58
N ALA A 294 13.96 10.68 -3.89
CA ALA A 294 15.38 10.46 -3.63
C ALA A 294 15.59 9.33 -2.61
N ALA A 295 14.83 9.34 -1.50
CA ALA A 295 14.87 8.26 -0.52
C ALA A 295 14.34 6.95 -1.11
N ALA A 296 13.24 7.00 -1.88
CA ALA A 296 12.68 5.84 -2.57
C ALA A 296 13.69 5.21 -3.55
N GLY A 297 14.35 6.05 -4.37
CA GLY A 297 15.38 5.61 -5.30
C GLY A 297 16.60 5.00 -4.60
N THR A 298 16.99 5.54 -3.44
CA THR A 298 18.09 5.00 -2.63
C THR A 298 17.76 3.60 -2.10
N ALA A 299 16.56 3.41 -1.54
CA ALA A 299 16.11 2.12 -1.04
C ALA A 299 15.99 1.08 -2.17
N LEU A 300 15.40 1.45 -3.31
CA LEU A 300 15.25 0.56 -4.47
C LEU A 300 16.58 0.17 -5.12
N ARG A 301 17.56 1.08 -5.18
CA ARG A 301 18.93 0.74 -5.62
C ARG A 301 19.61 -0.25 -4.67
N ALA A 302 19.38 -0.12 -3.35
CA ALA A 302 19.88 -1.07 -2.37
C ALA A 302 19.21 -2.45 -2.53
N MET A 303 17.89 -2.49 -2.78
CA MET A 303 17.16 -3.74 -3.09
C MET A 303 17.69 -4.40 -4.37
N LEU A 304 17.92 -3.62 -5.43
CA LEU A 304 18.45 -4.15 -6.68
C LEU A 304 19.88 -4.69 -6.54
N LYS A 305 20.70 -4.12 -5.64
CA LYS A 305 22.03 -4.67 -5.35
C LYS A 305 21.96 -6.04 -4.68
N ALA A 306 20.95 -6.26 -3.84
CA ALA A 306 20.72 -7.55 -3.19
C ALA A 306 20.14 -8.59 -4.17
N GLU A 307 19.24 -8.16 -5.07
CA GLU A 307 18.61 -9.02 -6.08
C GLU A 307 18.69 -8.40 -7.49
N PRO A 308 19.84 -8.52 -8.19
CA PRO A 308 20.10 -7.82 -9.46
C PRO A 308 19.17 -8.17 -10.63
N GLY A 309 18.41 -9.27 -10.53
CA GLY A 309 17.48 -9.74 -11.57
C GLY A 309 16.01 -9.44 -11.28
N SER A 310 15.69 -8.71 -10.20
CA SER A 310 14.30 -8.49 -9.81
C SER A 310 13.59 -7.50 -10.74
N ARG A 311 12.78 -8.02 -11.66
CA ARG A 311 11.93 -7.25 -12.58
C ARG A 311 11.06 -6.23 -11.83
N GLU A 312 10.48 -6.63 -10.70
CA GLU A 312 9.63 -5.76 -9.88
C GLU A 312 10.39 -4.56 -9.33
N VAL A 313 11.59 -4.79 -8.78
CA VAL A 313 12.44 -3.72 -8.22
C VAL A 313 12.96 -2.79 -9.32
N VAL A 314 13.34 -3.34 -10.48
CA VAL A 314 13.76 -2.55 -11.65
C VAL A 314 12.60 -1.67 -12.15
N THR A 315 11.39 -2.22 -12.27
CA THR A 315 10.19 -1.46 -12.67
C THR A 315 9.85 -0.35 -11.68
N ALA A 316 9.91 -0.64 -10.38
CA ALA A 316 9.68 0.34 -9.33
C ALA A 316 10.74 1.45 -9.35
N LEU A 317 12.02 1.10 -9.49
CA LEU A 317 13.12 2.07 -9.57
C LEU A 317 12.96 3.00 -10.78
N GLY A 318 12.70 2.45 -11.97
CA GLY A 318 12.48 3.24 -13.17
C GLY A 318 11.31 4.21 -13.03
N SER A 319 10.21 3.76 -12.41
CA SER A 319 9.03 4.59 -12.14
C SER A 319 9.30 5.71 -11.14
N VAL A 320 10.04 5.42 -10.07
CA VAL A 320 10.43 6.39 -9.04
C VAL A 320 11.36 7.45 -9.63
N LEU A 321 12.35 7.06 -10.43
CA LEU A 321 13.28 8.00 -11.09
C LEU A 321 12.53 8.92 -12.06
N ALA A 322 11.61 8.37 -12.87
CA ALA A 322 10.81 9.16 -13.80
C ALA A 322 9.90 10.18 -13.08
N ARG A 323 9.28 9.77 -11.97
CA ARG A 323 8.42 10.64 -11.13
C ARG A 323 9.24 11.68 -10.35
N GLY A 324 10.45 11.33 -9.92
CA GLY A 324 11.40 12.23 -9.27
C GLY A 324 12.07 13.23 -10.20
N GLY A 325 11.83 13.14 -11.51
CA GLY A 325 12.42 14.03 -12.51
C GLY A 325 13.82 13.64 -12.97
N GLU A 326 14.39 12.54 -12.44
CA GLU A 326 15.67 11.96 -12.85
C GLU A 326 15.55 11.22 -14.19
N SER A 327 15.08 11.93 -15.23
CA SER A 327 14.66 11.35 -16.52
C SER A 327 15.80 10.63 -17.25
N VAL A 328 17.01 11.21 -17.22
CA VAL A 328 18.22 10.59 -17.80
C VAL A 328 18.55 9.25 -17.12
N ALA A 329 18.40 9.16 -15.80
CA ALA A 329 18.65 7.93 -15.06
C ALA A 329 17.52 6.90 -15.21
N ALA A 330 16.28 7.36 -15.42
CA ALA A 330 15.11 6.51 -15.58
C ALA A 330 15.14 5.71 -16.88
N ILE A 331 15.58 6.31 -18.00
CA ILE A 331 15.59 5.68 -19.33
C ILE A 331 16.26 4.30 -19.36
N PRO A 332 17.54 4.13 -18.94
CA PRO A 332 18.18 2.82 -18.99
C PRO A 332 17.50 1.79 -18.07
N VAL A 333 16.96 2.21 -16.92
CA VAL A 333 16.28 1.33 -15.97
C VAL A 333 14.92 0.88 -16.52
N LEU A 334 14.16 1.77 -17.16
CA LEU A 334 12.88 1.45 -17.79
C LEU A 334 13.06 0.57 -19.02
N ARG A 335 14.09 0.81 -19.85
CA ARG A 335 14.47 -0.10 -20.94
C ARG A 335 14.85 -1.49 -20.41
N GLN A 336 15.54 -1.56 -19.27
CA GLN A 336 15.84 -2.82 -18.61
C GLN A 336 14.56 -3.53 -18.12
N ALA A 337 13.60 -2.81 -17.54
CA ALA A 337 12.31 -3.38 -17.14
C ALA A 337 11.59 -4.04 -18.32
N ILE A 338 11.54 -3.36 -19.48
CA ILE A 338 10.97 -3.89 -20.72
C ILE A 338 11.75 -5.12 -21.19
N ALA A 339 13.08 -5.09 -21.17
CA ALA A 339 13.92 -6.24 -21.53
C ALA A 339 13.72 -7.46 -20.60
N LEU A 340 13.29 -7.23 -19.35
CA LEU A 340 12.90 -8.27 -18.39
C LEU A 340 11.45 -8.75 -18.57
N GLY A 341 10.72 -8.24 -19.58
CA GLY A 341 9.35 -8.66 -19.90
C GLY A 341 8.25 -7.86 -19.20
N GLU A 342 8.55 -6.70 -18.62
CA GLU A 342 7.51 -5.77 -18.18
C GLU A 342 6.95 -4.98 -19.37
N ASP A 343 5.72 -5.32 -19.77
CA ASP A 343 4.99 -4.70 -20.87
C ASP A 343 3.68 -4.10 -20.35
N SER A 344 3.78 -2.98 -19.62
CA SER A 344 2.63 -2.27 -19.07
C SER A 344 2.56 -0.84 -19.55
N ALA A 345 1.32 -0.35 -19.68
CA ALA A 345 1.02 1.04 -20.02
C ALA A 345 1.81 2.04 -19.16
N GLN A 346 2.03 1.71 -17.88
CA GLN A 346 2.74 2.57 -16.93
C GLN A 346 4.25 2.67 -17.21
N VAL A 347 4.91 1.58 -17.63
CA VAL A 347 6.34 1.59 -17.97
C VAL A 347 6.58 2.34 -19.28
N HIS A 348 5.79 2.03 -20.32
CA HIS A 348 5.83 2.74 -21.59
C HIS A 348 5.54 4.24 -21.41
N LEU A 349 4.58 4.61 -20.57
CA LEU A 349 4.30 6.00 -20.23
C LEU A 349 5.49 6.68 -19.55
N ASN A 350 6.09 6.04 -18.55
CA ASN A 350 7.21 6.61 -17.81
C ASN A 350 8.45 6.76 -18.71
N LEU A 351 8.71 5.79 -19.60
CA LEU A 351 9.82 5.84 -20.54
C LEU A 351 9.59 6.94 -21.57
N GLY A 352 8.42 6.97 -22.20
CA GLY A 352 8.05 8.01 -23.16
C GLY A 352 8.13 9.42 -22.58
N GLN A 353 7.64 9.62 -21.35
CA GLN A 353 7.77 10.92 -20.66
C GLN A 353 9.23 11.27 -20.34
N ALA A 354 10.06 10.30 -19.93
CA ALA A 354 11.46 10.54 -19.65
C ALA A 354 12.21 10.96 -20.92
N LEU A 355 12.00 10.24 -22.03
CA LEU A 355 12.56 10.55 -23.36
C LEU A 355 12.13 11.92 -23.87
N VAL A 356 10.85 12.26 -23.75
CA VAL A 356 10.35 13.60 -24.13
C VAL A 356 11.02 14.71 -23.32
N ARG A 357 11.29 14.48 -22.02
CA ARG A 357 11.98 15.46 -21.16
C ARG A 357 13.48 15.56 -21.43
N THR A 358 14.11 14.50 -21.98
CA THR A 358 15.53 14.48 -22.37
C THR A 358 15.74 14.81 -23.84
N ASP A 359 14.69 15.23 -24.53
CA ASP A 359 14.69 15.68 -25.92
C ASP A 359 14.73 14.60 -27.01
N GLU A 360 14.56 13.34 -26.62
CA GLU A 360 14.50 12.17 -27.50
C GLU A 360 13.05 11.96 -28.00
N LEU A 361 12.51 12.95 -28.72
CA LEU A 361 11.08 13.02 -29.01
C LEU A 361 10.55 11.85 -29.85
N ASP A 362 11.26 11.44 -30.90
CA ASP A 362 10.76 10.40 -31.82
C ASP A 362 10.50 9.07 -31.10
N GLU A 363 11.49 8.62 -30.31
CA GLU A 363 11.35 7.44 -29.47
C GLU A 363 10.34 7.68 -28.34
N GLY A 364 10.37 8.87 -27.73
CA GLY A 364 9.44 9.24 -26.68
C GLY A 364 7.98 9.11 -27.11
N PHE A 365 7.62 9.64 -28.28
CA PHE A 365 6.26 9.54 -28.80
C PHE A 365 5.88 8.13 -29.24
N ALA A 366 6.83 7.31 -29.72
CA ALA A 366 6.58 5.90 -29.98
C ALA A 366 6.22 5.14 -28.69
N GLU A 367 6.95 5.36 -27.60
CA GLU A 367 6.67 4.75 -26.30
C GLU A 367 5.36 5.26 -25.68
N LEU A 368 5.03 6.54 -25.84
CA LEU A 368 3.74 7.09 -25.41
C LEU A 368 2.57 6.49 -26.22
N ALA A 369 2.75 6.20 -27.51
CA ALA A 369 1.75 5.50 -28.32
C ALA A 369 1.53 4.07 -27.80
N ARG A 370 2.62 3.33 -27.51
CA ARG A 370 2.53 1.99 -26.89
C ARG A 370 1.83 2.03 -25.53
N ALA A 371 2.04 3.08 -24.73
CA ALA A 371 1.31 3.25 -23.48
C ALA A 371 -0.21 3.36 -23.71
N VAL A 372 -0.64 4.08 -24.74
CA VAL A 372 -2.07 4.19 -25.10
C VAL A 372 -2.62 2.87 -25.63
N GLU A 373 -1.87 2.16 -26.48
CA GLU A 373 -2.22 0.82 -26.96
C GLU A 373 -2.39 -0.17 -25.80
N ALA A 374 -1.54 -0.07 -24.78
CA ALA A 374 -1.61 -0.85 -23.54
C ALA A 374 -2.67 -0.35 -22.55
N GLY A 375 -3.52 0.62 -22.93
CA GLY A 375 -4.71 1.04 -22.17
C GLY A 375 -4.56 2.34 -21.37
N ALA A 376 -3.47 3.09 -21.48
CA ALA A 376 -3.37 4.41 -20.86
C ALA A 376 -4.33 5.41 -21.54
N SER A 377 -5.01 6.24 -20.74
CA SER A 377 -5.87 7.30 -21.28
C SER A 377 -5.02 8.32 -22.06
N PRO A 378 -5.33 8.61 -23.34
CA PRO A 378 -4.58 9.60 -24.12
C PRO A 378 -4.50 10.97 -23.43
N GLY A 379 -5.52 11.34 -22.65
CA GLY A 379 -5.53 12.60 -21.91
C GLY A 379 -4.49 12.63 -20.80
N PHE A 380 -4.28 11.51 -20.13
CA PHE A 380 -3.23 11.35 -19.12
C PHE A 380 -1.83 11.34 -19.75
N VAL A 381 -1.70 10.75 -20.94
CA VAL A 381 -0.44 10.65 -21.67
C VAL A 381 0.01 12.00 -22.25
N TYR A 382 -0.88 12.67 -22.98
CA TYR A 382 -0.49 13.81 -23.83
C TYR A 382 -0.75 15.18 -23.19
N ASN A 383 -1.85 15.43 -22.47
CA ASN A 383 -2.26 16.80 -22.06
C ASN A 383 -1.25 17.58 -21.21
N GLN A 384 -0.23 16.92 -20.66
CA GLN A 384 0.72 17.51 -19.71
C GLN A 384 2.16 17.62 -20.23
N LEU A 385 2.47 17.10 -21.43
CA LEU A 385 3.85 16.91 -21.87
C LEU A 385 4.67 18.21 -21.98
N GLY A 386 4.11 19.26 -22.58
CA GLY A 386 4.81 20.53 -22.77
C GLY A 386 4.75 21.49 -21.56
N VAL A 387 3.93 21.19 -20.54
CA VAL A 387 3.74 22.08 -19.38
C VAL A 387 5.04 22.36 -18.61
N PRO A 388 5.90 21.37 -18.29
CA PRO A 388 7.15 21.64 -17.58
C PRO A 388 8.10 22.58 -18.33
N ALA A 389 8.17 22.47 -19.67
CA ALA A 389 8.96 23.38 -20.49
C ALA A 389 8.37 24.80 -20.47
N MET A 390 7.04 24.91 -20.56
CA MET A 390 6.35 26.20 -20.42
C MET A 390 6.60 26.86 -19.06
N GLN A 391 6.65 26.09 -17.98
CA GLN A 391 6.93 26.60 -16.63
C GLN A 391 8.35 27.13 -16.48
N ARG A 392 9.33 26.53 -17.17
CA ARG A 392 10.72 26.99 -17.21
C ARG A 392 10.94 28.20 -18.13
N GLY A 393 9.92 28.62 -18.87
CA GLY A 393 10.04 29.69 -19.87
C GLY A 393 10.64 29.22 -21.20
N ASP A 394 10.94 27.93 -21.35
CA ASP A 394 11.49 27.35 -22.57
C ASP A 394 10.36 27.05 -23.57
N MET A 395 9.89 28.10 -24.24
CA MET A 395 8.80 28.00 -25.20
C MET A 395 9.20 27.19 -26.44
N ALA A 396 10.47 27.22 -26.84
CA ALA A 396 10.94 26.48 -28.02
C ALA A 396 10.78 24.98 -27.82
N THR A 397 11.21 24.46 -26.66
CA THR A 397 11.01 23.05 -26.30
C THR A 397 9.53 22.73 -26.11
N ALA A 398 8.77 23.60 -25.44
CA ALA A 398 7.34 23.39 -25.25
C ALA A 398 6.57 23.25 -26.58
N ILE A 399 6.85 24.13 -27.55
CA ILE A 399 6.24 24.10 -28.88
C ILE A 399 6.53 22.77 -29.56
N ARG A 400 7.79 22.34 -29.61
CA ARG A 400 8.18 21.09 -30.28
C ARG A 400 7.57 19.85 -29.63
N ILE A 401 7.49 19.82 -28.30
CA ILE A 401 6.78 18.76 -27.57
C ILE A 401 5.29 18.78 -27.93
N TRP A 402 4.67 19.95 -27.97
CA TRP A 402 3.26 20.06 -28.31
C TRP A 402 2.96 19.71 -29.77
N GLU A 403 3.83 20.06 -30.71
CA GLU A 403 3.74 19.64 -32.12
C GLU A 403 3.79 18.11 -32.25
N GLY A 404 4.73 17.46 -31.57
CA GLY A 404 4.80 16.00 -31.53
C GLY A 404 3.54 15.37 -30.93
N ALA A 405 3.00 15.96 -29.86
CA ALA A 405 1.75 15.49 -29.26
C ALA A 405 0.53 15.70 -30.18
N VAL A 406 0.48 16.79 -30.97
CA VAL A 406 -0.54 17.00 -32.02
C VAL A 406 -0.44 15.89 -33.05
N ALA A 407 0.76 15.58 -33.56
CA ALA A 407 0.98 14.53 -34.54
C ALA A 407 0.57 13.15 -33.99
N ALA A 408 0.99 12.80 -32.77
CA ALA A 408 0.66 11.52 -32.14
C ALA A 408 -0.85 11.36 -31.89
N THR A 409 -1.52 12.41 -31.44
CA THR A 409 -2.97 12.36 -31.16
C THR A 409 -3.83 12.39 -32.42
N ALA A 410 -3.37 12.98 -33.52
CA ALA A 410 -4.06 12.95 -34.81
C ALA A 410 -4.18 11.53 -35.38
N ALA A 411 -3.19 10.68 -35.10
CA ALA A 411 -3.16 9.29 -35.53
C ALA A 411 -4.06 8.37 -34.68
N LEU A 412 -4.68 8.88 -33.60
CA LEU A 412 -5.45 8.09 -32.64
C LEU A 412 -6.94 8.46 -32.67
N PRO A 413 -7.83 7.64 -33.27
CA PRO A 413 -9.27 7.94 -33.34
C PRO A 413 -9.93 8.20 -31.98
N GLN A 414 -9.52 7.46 -30.95
CA GLN A 414 -10.00 7.59 -29.57
C GLN A 414 -9.50 8.84 -28.84
N ALA A 415 -8.55 9.59 -29.41
CA ALA A 415 -7.94 10.76 -28.80
C ALA A 415 -8.58 12.09 -29.24
N ALA A 416 -9.71 12.10 -29.95
CA ALA A 416 -10.28 13.32 -30.53
C ALA A 416 -10.47 14.48 -29.53
N ALA A 417 -10.91 14.19 -28.30
CA ALA A 417 -11.05 15.22 -27.26
C ALA A 417 -9.69 15.79 -26.80
N VAL A 418 -8.70 14.91 -26.67
CA VAL A 418 -7.34 15.21 -26.22
C VAL A 418 -6.58 15.97 -27.32
N HIS A 419 -6.75 15.57 -28.58
CA HIS A 419 -6.17 16.22 -29.74
C HIS A 419 -6.49 17.72 -29.77
N ARG A 420 -7.75 18.07 -29.49
CA ARG A 420 -8.19 19.48 -29.38
C ARG A 420 -7.50 20.22 -28.24
N THR A 421 -7.43 19.61 -27.06
CA THR A 421 -6.74 20.19 -25.90
C THR A 421 -5.25 20.39 -26.16
N VAL A 422 -4.59 19.46 -26.84
CA VAL A 422 -3.18 19.55 -27.19
C VAL A 422 -2.92 20.67 -28.22
N ILE A 423 -3.79 20.83 -29.24
CA ILE A 423 -3.71 21.98 -30.18
C ILE A 423 -3.91 23.31 -29.44
N TYR A 424 -4.83 23.35 -28.46
CA TYR A 424 -5.03 24.54 -27.63
C TYR A 424 -3.76 24.88 -26.81
N ASN A 425 -3.14 23.89 -26.17
CA ASN A 425 -1.90 24.10 -25.42
C ASN A 425 -0.74 24.54 -26.32
N LEU A 426 -0.68 24.06 -27.57
CA LEU A 426 0.26 24.54 -28.58
C LEU A 426 0.04 26.03 -28.92
N ALA A 427 -1.22 26.44 -29.08
CA ALA A 427 -1.59 27.86 -29.24
C ALA A 427 -1.10 28.72 -28.08
N CYS A 428 -1.30 28.27 -26.84
CA CYS A 428 -0.81 28.96 -25.64
C CYS A 428 0.72 29.08 -25.62
N ALA A 429 1.44 28.03 -26.02
CA ALA A 429 2.90 28.07 -26.12
C ALA A 429 3.39 29.07 -27.18
N HIS A 430 2.78 29.12 -28.36
CA HIS A 430 3.07 30.13 -29.38
C HIS A 430 2.77 31.56 -28.89
N ALA A 431 1.63 31.78 -28.22
CA ALA A 431 1.25 33.09 -27.70
C ALA A 431 2.28 33.63 -26.69
N ARG A 432 2.79 32.75 -25.81
CA ARG A 432 3.84 33.07 -24.84
C ARG A 432 5.22 33.26 -25.47
N ALA A 433 5.48 32.61 -26.60
CA ALA A 433 6.67 32.86 -27.41
C ALA A 433 6.61 34.18 -28.20
N GLY A 434 5.49 34.93 -28.14
CA GLY A 434 5.26 36.12 -28.94
C GLY A 434 4.95 35.82 -30.42
N GLN A 435 4.65 34.57 -30.74
CA GLN A 435 4.36 34.10 -32.09
C GLN A 435 2.86 34.18 -32.38
N SER A 436 2.33 35.40 -32.43
CA SER A 436 0.89 35.66 -32.48
C SER A 436 0.18 35.02 -33.68
N ASP A 437 0.81 35.02 -34.86
CA ASP A 437 0.19 34.44 -36.06
C ASP A 437 0.02 32.92 -35.95
N ALA A 438 1.06 32.22 -35.48
CA ALA A 438 0.99 30.79 -35.21
C ALA A 438 -0.02 30.47 -34.10
N ALA A 439 -0.10 31.30 -33.06
CA ALA A 439 -1.07 31.12 -31.98
C ALA A 439 -2.51 31.22 -32.50
N PHE A 440 -2.83 32.22 -33.35
CA PHE A 440 -4.16 32.34 -33.95
C PHE A 440 -4.50 31.20 -34.91
N GLU A 441 -3.53 30.71 -35.68
CA GLU A 441 -3.71 29.55 -36.54
C GLU A 441 -4.14 28.32 -35.73
N ARG A 442 -3.42 28.02 -34.64
CA ARG A 442 -3.73 26.88 -33.76
C ARG A 442 -5.04 27.06 -32.98
N LEU A 443 -5.34 28.26 -32.51
CA LEU A 443 -6.65 28.56 -31.90
C LEU A 443 -7.80 28.32 -32.90
N GLY A 444 -7.65 28.76 -34.15
CA GLY A 444 -8.63 28.52 -35.20
C GLY A 444 -8.84 27.03 -35.47
N GLN A 445 -7.75 26.25 -35.53
CA GLN A 445 -7.80 24.80 -35.73
C GLN A 445 -8.57 24.09 -34.60
N THR A 446 -8.24 24.36 -33.33
CA THR A 446 -8.91 23.68 -32.20
C THR A 446 -10.39 24.05 -32.09
N ILE A 447 -10.76 25.30 -32.39
CA ILE A 447 -12.16 25.75 -32.40
C ILE A 447 -12.94 25.08 -33.53
N ALA A 448 -12.35 24.97 -34.73
CA ALA A 448 -12.99 24.27 -35.86
C ALA A 448 -13.26 22.78 -35.54
N LEU A 449 -12.44 22.17 -34.69
CA LEU A 449 -12.66 20.81 -34.19
C LEU A 449 -13.69 20.74 -33.04
N GLY A 450 -14.22 21.86 -32.57
CA GLY A 450 -15.24 21.93 -31.51
C GLY A 450 -14.70 22.17 -30.10
N PHE A 451 -13.46 22.66 -29.95
CA PHE A 451 -12.96 23.12 -28.65
C PHE A 451 -13.64 24.44 -28.27
N GLY A 452 -14.63 24.34 -27.37
CA GLY A 452 -15.63 25.39 -27.17
C GLY A 452 -15.70 26.14 -25.83
N PRO A 453 -14.79 26.02 -24.84
CA PRO A 453 -14.96 26.74 -23.58
C PRO A 453 -14.55 28.22 -23.75
N ARG A 454 -15.45 29.04 -24.32
CA ARG A 454 -15.22 30.48 -24.59
C ARG A 454 -14.69 31.23 -23.35
N ALA A 455 -15.23 30.92 -22.18
CA ALA A 455 -14.82 31.52 -20.91
C ALA A 455 -13.36 31.19 -20.52
N ILE A 456 -12.88 29.99 -20.87
CA ILE A 456 -11.50 29.57 -20.63
C ILE A 456 -10.57 30.35 -21.55
N ILE A 457 -10.83 30.33 -22.86
CA ILE A 457 -10.02 31.04 -23.87
C ILE A 457 -9.94 32.53 -23.55
N ALA A 458 -11.07 33.16 -23.19
CA ALA A 458 -11.11 34.60 -22.89
C ALA A 458 -10.34 35.01 -21.63
N ARG A 459 -10.20 34.11 -20.66
CA ARG A 459 -9.59 34.39 -19.35
C ARG A 459 -8.18 33.84 -19.20
N ASP A 460 -7.76 32.95 -20.09
CA ASP A 460 -6.44 32.32 -20.03
C ASP A 460 -5.32 33.36 -20.08
N GLU A 461 -4.44 33.31 -19.08
CA GLU A 461 -3.31 34.24 -18.95
C GLU A 461 -2.25 33.98 -20.01
N ASP A 462 -2.14 32.75 -20.51
CA ASP A 462 -1.17 32.41 -21.56
C ASP A 462 -1.49 33.12 -22.89
N LEU A 463 -2.75 33.54 -23.08
CA LEU A 463 -3.24 34.25 -24.26
C LEU A 463 -3.31 35.77 -24.07
N VAL A 464 -2.79 36.32 -22.96
CA VAL A 464 -2.90 37.75 -22.65
C VAL A 464 -2.30 38.64 -23.74
N SER A 465 -1.22 38.20 -24.38
CA SER A 465 -0.54 38.90 -25.48
C SER A 465 -1.42 39.07 -26.72
N LEU A 466 -2.43 38.22 -26.90
CA LEU A 466 -3.31 38.23 -28.06
C LEU A 466 -4.55 39.10 -27.87
N ARG A 467 -4.92 39.47 -26.64
CA ARG A 467 -6.22 40.11 -26.33
C ARG A 467 -6.43 41.48 -26.99
N ALA A 468 -5.35 42.21 -27.25
CA ALA A 468 -5.42 43.50 -27.93
C ALA A 468 -5.55 43.39 -29.45
N ASP A 469 -5.31 42.20 -30.03
CA ASP A 469 -5.41 41.95 -31.46
C ASP A 469 -6.89 41.75 -31.85
N PRO A 470 -7.41 42.47 -32.87
CA PRO A 470 -8.80 42.34 -33.31
C PRO A 470 -9.22 40.91 -33.68
N ARG A 471 -8.27 40.08 -34.13
CA ARG A 471 -8.52 38.67 -34.45
C ARG A 471 -9.01 37.88 -33.24
N PHE A 472 -8.60 38.26 -32.02
CA PHE A 472 -9.01 37.57 -30.79
C PHE A 472 -10.50 37.72 -30.53
N GLY A 473 -11.06 38.93 -30.70
CA GLY A 473 -12.50 39.16 -30.59
C GLY A 473 -13.30 38.36 -31.61
N ALA A 474 -12.89 38.43 -32.88
CA ALA A 474 -13.52 37.68 -33.98
C ALA A 474 -13.42 36.15 -33.80
N LEU A 475 -12.34 35.66 -33.19
CA LEU A 475 -12.16 34.25 -32.88
C LEU A 475 -13.12 33.80 -31.76
N LEU A 476 -13.27 34.60 -30.69
CA LEU A 476 -14.21 34.28 -29.62
C LEU A 476 -15.65 34.20 -30.12
N GLU A 477 -16.07 35.09 -31.04
CA GLU A 477 -17.42 35.07 -31.66
C GLU A 477 -17.74 33.76 -32.38
N LYS A 478 -16.73 33.06 -32.89
CA LYS A 478 -16.89 31.74 -33.53
C LYS A 478 -17.06 30.60 -32.53
N VAL A 479 -16.75 30.83 -31.26
CA VAL A 479 -16.94 29.84 -30.19
C VAL A 479 -18.39 29.92 -29.72
N ALA A 480 -19.16 28.84 -29.91
CA ALA A 480 -20.55 28.77 -29.47
C ALA A 480 -20.69 29.18 -27.99
N PRO A 481 -21.69 30.00 -27.62
CA PRO A 481 -21.93 30.32 -26.22
C PRO A 481 -22.23 29.04 -25.45
N SER A 482 -21.57 28.86 -24.29
CA SER A 482 -21.90 27.76 -23.38
C SER A 482 -23.40 27.82 -23.02
N PRO A 483 -24.11 26.68 -23.01
CA PRO A 483 -25.50 26.63 -22.51
C PRO A 483 -25.60 27.01 -21.03
#